data_AF-A0A928Z1F1-F1
#
_entry.id   AF-A0A928Z1F1-F1
#
_cell.length_a   1.000
_cell.length_b   1.000
_cell.length_c   1.000
_cell.angle_alpha   90.00
_cell.angle_beta   90.00
_cell.angle_gamma   90.00
#
_symmetry.space_group_name_H-M   'P 1'
#
loop_
_entity.id
_entity.type
_entity.pdbx_description
1 polymer ?
#
loop_
_entity_poly.entity_id
_entity_poly.type
_entity_poly.pdbx_seq_one_letter_code
_entity_poly.pdbx_strand_id
1 'polypeptide(L)'
;MQPYLPQQDPNPTKRAADLAKQRDLYIYDYVYLAPLPLAKSVPDQAQFSTRYITERLLASAELPANLLAAKTRTFFDPLDQLQEYEDLFPFLPLPEVAKTYQTDQSFAEQRLSGPNPLMIAQLSAEDERAQVLNKIPSAQADFEPLFNVQEELAAGNIYITDYTGHDVRYLGPKVVEGGQHEKGHKYLPKVRAFFRWRQQGFSDRGELAPIAIQIGTAAESPVYTPFDQPEKWLFAKLCVQVADANHHEMDTHLCRTHFVMEPFAVATARQLADSHPLNLLLTPHLRFMLANNHLGRERLINKKGPVDNLLAGTREESLALVKSAYKSWSIDQFAFPVDLKNRGMADTDRLPHYPYRDDGMLLWEALHEFVTDYLKHFYPTTSDLAQDAELQAWAKELSTRQVEGGAEIKGMPSTIDNLDKLAEIVTTIIFTCGPMHSAVNYTQYDYMAFSANMPLAAYSDPNVLQSEQAEITEAEILKLLPPYKKAAEQLSILFILSAYRFDQLGSYDKTYGELYDSTFDAVFAGTPVTLMLSKLQQKLYLAEQRMTERNRGRVTAYNAMKPSLVLNSISI
;
A
#
# COMPACT_ATOMS: atom_id res chain seq x y z
N MET A 1 -2.49 -0.82 -35.05
CA MET A 1 -1.02 -0.93 -34.85
C MET A 1 -0.70 -2.39 -34.57
N GLN A 2 0.43 -2.93 -35.04
CA GLN A 2 0.85 -4.32 -34.77
C GLN A 2 2.15 -4.30 -33.95
N PRO A 3 2.33 -5.21 -32.97
CA PRO A 3 3.51 -5.25 -32.11
C PRO A 3 4.74 -5.81 -32.84
N TYR A 4 5.91 -5.24 -32.62
CA TYR A 4 7.18 -5.77 -33.12
C TYR A 4 8.39 -5.21 -32.35
N LEU A 5 9.47 -6.01 -32.31
CA LEU A 5 10.76 -5.61 -31.72
C LEU A 5 11.48 -4.59 -32.62
N PRO A 6 12.34 -3.71 -32.08
CA PRO A 6 13.01 -2.68 -32.88
C PRO A 6 13.84 -3.26 -34.04
N GLN A 7 14.47 -4.42 -33.87
CA GLN A 7 15.22 -5.12 -34.92
C GLN A 7 14.34 -5.68 -36.06
N GLN A 8 13.02 -5.66 -35.91
CA GLN A 8 12.03 -6.12 -36.89
C GLN A 8 11.19 -4.96 -37.45
N ASP A 9 11.50 -3.72 -37.09
CA ASP A 9 10.70 -2.56 -37.46
C ASP A 9 10.76 -2.28 -38.98
N PRO A 10 9.62 -2.17 -39.68
CA PRO A 10 9.59 -1.74 -41.08
C PRO A 10 10.02 -0.28 -41.30
N ASN A 11 10.04 0.57 -40.27
CA ASN A 11 10.47 1.98 -40.38
C ASN A 11 11.27 2.45 -39.14
N PRO A 12 12.53 1.98 -38.99
CA PRO A 12 13.36 2.29 -37.82
C PRO A 12 13.66 3.79 -37.67
N THR A 13 13.73 4.53 -38.78
CA THR A 13 13.95 5.99 -38.75
C THR A 13 12.79 6.72 -38.08
N LYS A 14 11.54 6.35 -38.41
CA LYS A 14 10.37 6.96 -37.78
C LYS A 14 10.32 6.61 -36.29
N ARG A 15 10.54 5.34 -35.94
CA ARG A 15 10.55 4.88 -34.54
C ARG A 15 11.59 5.60 -33.69
N ALA A 16 12.81 5.77 -34.21
CA ALA A 16 13.84 6.55 -33.53
C ALA A 16 13.45 8.03 -33.37
N ALA A 17 12.84 8.64 -34.39
CA ALA A 17 12.38 10.02 -34.33
C ALA A 17 11.23 10.21 -33.31
N ASP A 18 10.31 9.25 -33.23
CA ASP A 18 9.21 9.30 -32.27
C ASP A 18 9.71 9.10 -30.83
N LEU A 19 10.65 8.16 -30.59
CA LEU A 19 11.33 8.02 -29.30
C LEU A 19 12.10 9.27 -28.88
N ALA A 20 12.74 9.98 -29.83
CA ALA A 20 13.40 11.25 -29.52
C ALA A 20 12.41 12.29 -28.99
N LYS A 21 11.22 12.41 -29.61
CA LYS A 21 10.15 13.29 -29.11
C LYS A 21 9.68 12.87 -27.72
N GLN A 22 9.52 11.57 -27.46
CA GLN A 22 9.13 11.08 -26.14
C GLN A 22 10.18 11.45 -25.07
N ARG A 23 11.47 11.37 -25.39
CA ARG A 23 12.56 11.78 -24.48
C ARG A 23 12.56 13.28 -24.16
N ASP A 24 12.09 14.12 -25.08
CA ASP A 24 11.93 15.56 -24.85
C ASP A 24 10.68 15.88 -24.00
N LEU A 25 9.64 15.04 -24.05
CA LEU A 25 8.40 15.21 -23.30
C LEU A 25 8.48 14.66 -21.87
N TYR A 26 9.11 13.50 -21.69
CA TYR A 26 9.19 12.79 -20.43
C TYR A 26 10.55 13.05 -19.79
N ILE A 27 10.57 13.97 -18.83
CA ILE A 27 11.79 14.45 -18.16
C ILE A 27 11.68 14.17 -16.66
N TYR A 28 12.76 13.63 -16.07
CA TYR A 28 12.89 13.47 -14.63
C TYR A 28 13.14 14.82 -13.92
N ASP A 29 12.58 14.94 -12.72
CA ASP A 29 12.94 15.93 -11.71
C ASP A 29 13.59 15.20 -10.52
N TYR A 30 14.90 15.37 -10.39
CA TYR A 30 15.71 14.79 -9.32
C TYR A 30 15.75 15.66 -8.05
N VAL A 31 15.14 16.85 -8.07
CA VAL A 31 15.30 17.87 -7.02
C VAL A 31 14.06 17.96 -6.13
N TYR A 32 12.86 17.90 -6.71
CA TYR A 32 11.60 18.11 -5.98
C TYR A 32 11.52 17.28 -4.69
N LEU A 33 11.84 15.99 -4.77
CA LEU A 33 11.82 15.07 -3.62
C LEU A 33 12.99 14.08 -3.67
N ALA A 34 14.23 14.58 -3.78
CA ALA A 34 15.42 13.74 -3.78
C ALA A 34 15.44 12.75 -2.58
N PRO A 35 15.76 11.46 -2.78
CA PRO A 35 16.34 10.87 -4.00
C PRO A 35 15.32 10.24 -4.96
N LEU A 36 14.04 10.64 -4.97
CA LEU A 36 13.06 10.06 -5.89
C LEU A 36 13.11 10.77 -7.26
N PRO A 37 13.27 10.05 -8.39
CA PRO A 37 13.29 10.63 -9.72
C PRO A 37 11.86 10.70 -10.28
N LEU A 38 11.14 11.76 -9.91
CA LEU A 38 9.74 11.93 -10.30
C LEU A 38 9.62 12.59 -11.67
N ALA A 39 8.43 12.59 -12.30
CA ALA A 39 8.23 13.33 -13.54
C ALA A 39 8.18 14.84 -13.28
N LYS A 40 8.95 15.61 -14.07
CA LYS A 40 9.01 17.08 -14.00
C LYS A 40 7.68 17.74 -14.37
N SER A 41 6.97 17.15 -15.32
CA SER A 41 5.65 17.59 -15.80
C SER A 41 4.88 16.39 -16.32
N VAL A 42 3.57 16.55 -16.50
CA VAL A 42 2.69 15.51 -17.07
C VAL A 42 2.40 15.86 -18.53
N PRO A 43 2.91 15.08 -19.50
CA PRO A 43 2.56 15.26 -20.91
C PRO A 43 1.07 15.07 -21.16
N ASP A 44 0.50 15.75 -22.16
CA ASP A 44 -0.94 15.71 -22.45
C ASP A 44 -1.49 14.29 -22.62
N GLN A 45 -0.73 13.40 -23.26
CA GLN A 45 -1.10 12.00 -23.46
C GLN A 45 -1.14 11.16 -22.16
N ALA A 46 -0.54 11.65 -21.07
CA ALA A 46 -0.56 11.01 -19.76
C ALA A 46 -1.62 11.61 -18.82
N GLN A 47 -2.34 12.66 -19.23
CA GLN A 47 -3.39 13.31 -18.45
C GLN A 47 -4.62 12.42 -18.28
N PHE A 48 -5.45 12.75 -17.29
CA PHE A 48 -6.75 12.11 -17.13
C PHE A 48 -7.63 12.36 -18.36
N SER A 49 -8.34 11.31 -18.82
CA SER A 49 -9.33 11.49 -19.88
C SER A 49 -10.55 12.23 -19.35
N THR A 50 -11.30 12.92 -20.24
CA THR A 50 -12.55 13.58 -19.87
C THR A 50 -13.52 12.59 -19.20
N ARG A 51 -13.57 11.36 -19.71
CA ARG A 51 -14.36 10.27 -19.14
C ARG A 51 -13.97 9.99 -17.69
N TYR A 52 -12.67 9.84 -17.41
CA TYR A 52 -12.17 9.64 -16.05
C TYR A 52 -12.63 10.77 -15.12
N ILE A 53 -12.48 12.03 -15.54
CA ILE A 53 -12.82 13.20 -14.70
C ILE A 53 -14.32 13.21 -14.37
N THR A 54 -15.17 12.95 -15.36
CA THR A 54 -16.63 12.89 -15.17
C THR A 54 -17.03 11.74 -14.25
N GLU A 55 -16.52 10.53 -14.48
CA GLU A 55 -16.85 9.36 -13.67
C GLU A 55 -16.38 9.52 -12.21
N ARG A 56 -15.17 10.07 -11.98
CA ARG A 56 -14.66 10.38 -10.64
C ARG A 56 -15.52 11.42 -9.92
N LEU A 57 -15.94 12.48 -10.61
CA LEU A 57 -16.80 13.51 -10.02
C LEU A 57 -18.13 12.90 -9.53
N LEU A 58 -18.76 12.06 -10.37
CA LEU A 58 -20.01 11.38 -10.03
C LEU A 58 -19.84 10.43 -8.83
N ALA A 59 -18.75 9.67 -8.78
CA ALA A 59 -18.45 8.76 -7.67
C ALA A 59 -18.28 9.49 -6.32
N SER A 60 -17.91 10.77 -6.35
CA SER A 60 -17.69 11.58 -5.14
C SER A 60 -18.87 12.49 -4.74
N ALA A 61 -20.00 12.42 -5.45
CA ALA A 61 -21.07 13.40 -5.39
C ALA A 61 -21.83 13.46 -4.05
N GLU A 62 -21.85 12.36 -3.28
CA GLU A 62 -22.54 12.29 -1.98
C GLU A 62 -21.76 12.99 -0.86
N LEU A 63 -20.45 13.16 -1.02
CA LEU A 63 -19.57 13.66 0.03
C LEU A 63 -19.96 15.05 0.57
N PRO A 64 -20.27 16.07 -0.27
CA PRO A 64 -20.61 17.39 0.24
C PRO A 64 -21.90 17.39 1.07
N ALA A 65 -22.90 16.61 0.65
CA ALA A 65 -24.14 16.45 1.40
C ALA A 65 -23.90 15.76 2.76
N ASN A 66 -23.07 14.72 2.77
CA ASN A 66 -22.69 14.03 4.00
C ASN A 66 -21.99 14.96 5.00
N LEU A 67 -20.98 15.70 4.55
CA LEU A 67 -20.22 16.61 5.41
C LEU A 67 -21.09 17.75 5.97
N LEU A 68 -22.04 18.25 5.19
CA LEU A 68 -23.01 19.25 5.66
C LEU A 68 -23.92 18.67 6.75
N ALA A 69 -24.48 17.48 6.52
CA ALA A 69 -25.34 16.80 7.48
C ALA A 69 -24.58 16.44 8.78
N ALA A 70 -23.36 15.92 8.68
CA ALA A 70 -22.51 15.61 9.82
C ALA A 70 -22.24 16.87 10.66
N LYS A 71 -21.93 17.99 10.01
CA LYS A 71 -21.67 19.27 10.68
C LYS A 71 -22.92 19.80 11.41
N THR A 72 -24.11 19.57 10.85
CA THR A 72 -25.36 19.96 11.53
C THR A 72 -25.64 19.09 12.75
N ARG A 73 -25.36 17.78 12.69
CA ARG A 73 -25.54 16.88 13.84
C ARG A 73 -24.59 17.23 14.97
N THR A 74 -23.30 17.40 14.68
CA THR A 74 -22.29 17.66 15.71
C THR A 74 -22.35 19.06 16.31
N PHE A 75 -23.08 19.98 15.69
CA PHE A 75 -23.44 21.24 16.33
C PHE A 75 -24.40 21.03 17.52
N PHE A 76 -25.24 19.99 17.47
CA PHE A 76 -26.16 19.63 18.55
C PHE A 76 -25.61 18.52 19.46
N ASP A 77 -24.64 17.74 18.98
CA ASP A 77 -24.02 16.62 19.71
C ASP A 77 -22.48 16.63 19.55
N PRO A 78 -21.74 17.33 20.42
CA PRO A 78 -20.27 17.40 20.34
C PRO A 78 -19.64 16.02 20.58
N LEU A 79 -18.43 15.79 20.04
CA LEU A 79 -17.65 14.53 20.22
C LEU A 79 -17.14 14.37 21.68
N ASP A 80 -18.05 14.03 22.59
CA ASP A 80 -17.86 13.78 24.01
C ASP A 80 -17.90 12.26 24.36
N GLN A 81 -18.24 11.39 23.40
CA GLN A 81 -18.23 9.93 23.50
C GLN A 81 -17.64 9.28 22.25
N LEU A 82 -17.05 8.09 22.40
CA LEU A 82 -16.47 7.35 21.27
C LEU A 82 -17.49 6.99 20.17
N GLN A 83 -18.75 6.77 20.54
CA GLN A 83 -19.82 6.40 19.60
C GLN A 83 -20.16 7.53 18.62
N GLU A 84 -20.00 8.79 19.01
CA GLU A 84 -20.41 9.95 18.20
C GLU A 84 -19.52 10.16 16.95
N TYR A 85 -18.39 9.44 16.83
CA TYR A 85 -17.67 9.35 15.56
C TYR A 85 -18.50 8.69 14.45
N GLU A 86 -19.54 7.92 14.79
CA GLU A 86 -20.49 7.36 13.82
C GLU A 86 -21.34 8.47 13.14
N ASP A 87 -21.53 9.63 13.80
CA ASP A 87 -22.30 10.74 13.24
C ASP A 87 -21.61 11.49 12.10
N LEU A 88 -20.36 11.14 11.80
CA LEU A 88 -19.67 11.56 10.59
C LEU A 88 -20.24 10.90 9.31
N PHE A 89 -21.10 9.88 9.44
CA PHE A 89 -21.61 9.05 8.35
C PHE A 89 -23.15 9.12 8.19
N PRO A 90 -23.78 10.31 8.09
CA PRO A 90 -25.23 10.42 7.94
C PRO A 90 -25.78 9.87 6.61
N PHE A 91 -25.00 9.94 5.53
CA PHE A 91 -25.38 9.45 4.20
C PHE A 91 -24.37 8.46 3.62
N LEU A 92 -23.09 8.59 3.97
CA LEU A 92 -22.07 7.63 3.57
C LEU A 92 -22.20 6.34 4.38
N PRO A 93 -21.85 5.16 3.81
CA PRO A 93 -21.88 3.91 4.54
C PRO A 93 -20.93 3.93 5.75
N LEU A 94 -21.43 3.65 6.95
CA LEU A 94 -20.57 3.49 8.13
C LEU A 94 -19.66 2.26 7.93
N PRO A 95 -18.32 2.39 8.04
CA PRO A 95 -17.43 1.26 7.91
C PRO A 95 -17.71 0.16 8.95
N GLU A 96 -17.70 -1.11 8.53
CA GLU A 96 -18.02 -2.24 9.41
C GLU A 96 -17.09 -2.35 10.62
N VAL A 97 -15.85 -1.85 10.51
CA VAL A 97 -14.89 -1.80 11.62
C VAL A 97 -15.41 -0.99 12.81
N ALA A 98 -16.31 -0.01 12.60
CA ALA A 98 -16.89 0.81 13.66
C ALA A 98 -17.58 -0.03 14.75
N LYS A 99 -18.09 -1.22 14.39
CA LYS A 99 -18.75 -2.15 15.32
C LYS A 99 -17.78 -2.94 16.19
N THR A 100 -16.50 -3.03 15.80
CA THR A 100 -15.55 -4.00 16.40
C THR A 100 -14.17 -3.43 16.69
N TYR A 101 -13.87 -2.18 16.35
CA TYR A 101 -12.52 -1.58 16.43
C TYR A 101 -11.88 -1.65 17.83
N GLN A 102 -12.70 -1.66 18.89
CA GLN A 102 -12.22 -1.76 20.26
C GLN A 102 -11.75 -3.18 20.63
N THR A 103 -12.09 -4.20 19.85
CA THR A 103 -11.73 -5.60 20.12
C THR A 103 -10.30 -5.92 19.72
N ASP A 104 -9.67 -6.88 20.40
CA ASP A 104 -8.32 -7.36 20.06
C ASP A 104 -8.27 -8.11 18.74
N GLN A 105 -9.34 -8.86 18.44
CA GLN A 105 -9.49 -9.58 17.18
C GLN A 105 -9.48 -8.61 15.99
N SER A 106 -10.29 -7.54 16.03
CA SER A 106 -10.34 -6.54 14.95
C SER A 106 -9.02 -5.78 14.81
N PHE A 107 -8.38 -5.44 15.93
CA PHE A 107 -7.08 -4.76 15.94
C PHE A 107 -5.96 -5.62 15.32
N ALA A 108 -5.89 -6.90 15.65
CA ALA A 108 -4.86 -7.79 15.11
C ALA A 108 -5.15 -8.22 13.66
N GLU A 109 -6.42 -8.46 13.31
CA GLU A 109 -6.84 -8.82 11.94
C GLU A 109 -6.42 -7.74 10.92
N GLN A 110 -6.44 -6.46 11.31
CA GLN A 110 -5.98 -5.36 10.46
C GLN A 110 -4.51 -5.49 10.01
N ARG A 111 -3.67 -6.23 10.75
CA ARG A 111 -2.28 -6.53 10.33
C ARG A 111 -2.21 -7.56 9.20
N LEU A 112 -3.29 -8.31 8.97
CA LEU A 112 -3.37 -9.40 7.98
C LEU A 112 -4.25 -9.05 6.78
N SER A 113 -5.30 -8.24 6.99
CA SER A 113 -6.31 -7.92 5.98
C SER A 113 -6.81 -6.47 6.01
N GLY A 114 -6.19 -5.62 6.84
CA GLY A 114 -6.49 -4.19 6.91
C GLY A 114 -5.77 -3.39 5.83
N PRO A 115 -5.59 -2.06 6.02
CA PRO A 115 -5.00 -1.19 5.01
C PRO A 115 -3.48 -1.32 4.90
N ASN A 116 -2.81 -1.80 5.96
CA ASN A 116 -1.36 -1.96 5.97
C ASN A 116 -0.90 -3.39 6.32
N PRO A 117 -1.25 -4.39 5.49
CA PRO A 117 -0.94 -5.77 5.79
C PRO A 117 0.54 -6.12 5.56
N LEU A 118 1.42 -5.15 5.25
CA LEU A 118 2.82 -5.40 4.88
C LEU A 118 3.79 -5.28 6.06
N MET A 119 3.34 -4.75 7.21
CA MET A 119 4.24 -4.42 8.33
C MET A 119 4.56 -5.58 9.24
N ILE A 120 3.62 -6.51 9.37
CA ILE A 120 3.79 -7.64 10.27
C ILE A 120 4.88 -8.57 9.73
N ALA A 121 5.75 -8.99 10.65
CA ALA A 121 6.83 -9.93 10.38
C ALA A 121 6.96 -10.92 11.52
N GLN A 122 7.47 -12.11 11.20
CA GLN A 122 7.88 -13.09 12.21
C GLN A 122 9.04 -12.52 13.03
N LEU A 123 8.99 -12.67 14.36
CA LEU A 123 10.04 -12.26 15.27
C LEU A 123 10.93 -13.47 15.59
N SER A 124 12.22 -13.39 15.24
CA SER A 124 13.21 -14.41 15.62
C SER A 124 13.63 -14.21 17.08
N ALA A 125 13.97 -15.32 17.76
CA ALA A 125 14.43 -15.29 19.14
C ALA A 125 15.78 -14.57 19.32
N GLU A 126 16.57 -14.49 18.24
CA GLU A 126 17.86 -13.81 18.17
C GLU A 126 17.71 -12.29 17.93
N ASP A 127 16.51 -11.80 17.60
CA ASP A 127 16.25 -10.39 17.42
C ASP A 127 16.27 -9.67 18.79
N GLU A 128 17.03 -8.57 18.91
CA GLU A 128 17.14 -7.82 20.16
C GLU A 128 15.78 -7.33 20.70
N ARG A 129 14.81 -7.11 19.81
CA ARG A 129 13.46 -6.67 20.18
C ARG A 129 12.69 -7.74 20.95
N ALA A 130 13.08 -9.01 20.84
CA ALA A 130 12.50 -10.10 21.61
C ALA A 130 12.73 -9.93 23.12
N GLN A 131 13.75 -9.18 23.55
CA GLN A 131 14.01 -8.90 24.97
C GLN A 131 12.87 -8.12 25.64
N VAL A 132 12.06 -7.38 24.88
CA VAL A 132 10.88 -6.67 25.39
C VAL A 132 9.87 -7.66 25.98
N LEU A 133 9.77 -8.87 25.42
CA LEU A 133 8.85 -9.91 25.86
C LEU A 133 9.19 -10.47 27.25
N ASN A 134 10.43 -10.29 27.72
CA ASN A 134 10.84 -10.70 29.08
C ASN A 134 10.15 -9.87 30.17
N LYS A 135 9.59 -8.71 29.82
CA LYS A 135 8.83 -7.85 30.74
C LYS A 135 7.38 -8.26 30.88
N ILE A 136 6.86 -9.04 29.94
CA ILE A 136 5.52 -9.59 30.07
C ILE A 136 5.57 -10.52 31.28
N PRO A 137 4.75 -10.30 32.32
CA PRO A 137 4.77 -11.15 33.49
C PRO A 137 4.19 -12.52 33.11
N SER A 138 5.03 -13.37 32.52
CA SER A 138 4.71 -14.75 32.15
C SER A 138 4.45 -15.63 33.37
N ALA A 139 4.48 -15.09 34.60
CA ALA A 139 4.25 -15.77 35.87
C ALA A 139 3.07 -15.18 36.67
N GLN A 140 2.29 -14.25 36.11
CA GLN A 140 0.99 -13.91 36.70
C GLN A 140 0.02 -15.06 36.42
N ALA A 141 -0.74 -15.47 37.44
CA ALA A 141 -1.71 -16.57 37.35
C ALA A 141 -2.82 -16.34 36.31
N ASP A 142 -2.92 -15.13 35.74
CA ASP A 142 -3.84 -14.76 34.66
C ASP A 142 -3.19 -14.86 33.25
N PHE A 143 -1.86 -14.87 33.17
CA PHE A 143 -1.06 -15.07 31.93
C PHE A 143 -0.68 -16.54 31.69
N GLU A 144 -0.21 -17.25 32.73
CA GLU A 144 0.17 -18.68 32.65
C GLU A 144 -0.94 -19.68 32.29
N PRO A 145 -2.25 -19.46 32.54
CA PRO A 145 -3.24 -20.43 32.08
C PRO A 145 -3.44 -20.42 30.55
N LEU A 146 -2.79 -19.52 29.79
CA LEU A 146 -3.06 -19.34 28.34
C LEU A 146 -1.89 -19.64 27.39
N PHE A 147 -0.62 -19.38 27.73
CA PHE A 147 0.60 -19.76 26.95
C PHE A 147 1.93 -19.28 27.59
N ASN A 148 3.07 -19.88 27.19
CA ASN A 148 4.42 -19.44 27.55
C ASN A 148 5.08 -18.63 26.42
N VAL A 149 5.34 -17.34 26.65
CA VAL A 149 5.87 -16.41 25.62
C VAL A 149 7.23 -16.85 25.08
N GLN A 150 8.12 -17.39 25.91
CA GLN A 150 9.47 -17.79 25.50
C GLN A 150 9.45 -19.06 24.66
N GLU A 151 8.59 -20.01 25.01
CA GLU A 151 8.38 -21.22 24.20
C GLU A 151 7.77 -20.90 22.84
N GLU A 152 6.77 -20.00 22.80
CA GLU A 152 6.17 -19.55 21.54
C GLU A 152 7.17 -18.78 20.66
N LEU A 153 8.01 -17.94 21.27
CA LEU A 153 9.09 -17.24 20.56
C LEU A 153 10.11 -18.23 19.98
N ALA A 154 10.55 -19.22 20.77
CA ALA A 154 11.47 -20.25 20.32
C ALA A 154 10.87 -21.14 19.21
N ALA A 155 9.55 -21.34 19.23
CA ALA A 155 8.80 -22.03 18.16
C ALA A 155 8.57 -21.17 16.91
N GLY A 156 8.90 -19.87 16.97
CA GLY A 156 8.72 -18.90 15.90
C GLY A 156 7.27 -18.41 15.72
N ASN A 157 6.41 -18.59 16.72
CA ASN A 157 4.97 -18.26 16.65
C ASN A 157 4.65 -16.81 17.04
N ILE A 158 5.68 -16.01 17.34
CA ILE A 158 5.56 -14.59 17.69
C ILE A 158 5.83 -13.72 16.47
N TYR A 159 5.00 -12.70 16.31
CA TYR A 159 5.07 -11.71 15.23
C TYR A 159 5.16 -10.31 15.83
N ILE A 160 5.71 -9.37 15.06
CA ILE A 160 5.94 -8.00 15.49
C ILE A 160 5.56 -7.00 14.39
N THR A 161 5.04 -5.85 14.80
CA THR A 161 5.13 -4.60 14.06
C THR A 161 5.94 -3.58 14.85
N ASP A 162 6.90 -2.92 14.21
CA ASP A 162 7.81 -1.97 14.86
C ASP A 162 7.75 -0.61 14.15
N TYR A 163 7.14 0.37 14.81
CA TYR A 163 7.01 1.75 14.33
C TYR A 163 7.89 2.72 15.13
N THR A 164 8.94 2.22 15.79
CA THR A 164 9.87 3.06 16.57
C THR A 164 10.90 3.79 15.71
N GLY A 165 11.11 3.33 14.47
CA GLY A 165 12.20 3.82 13.62
C GLY A 165 13.54 3.12 13.86
N HIS A 166 13.55 2.01 14.60
CA HIS A 166 14.73 1.15 14.80
C HIS A 166 14.73 -0.12 13.95
N ASP A 167 13.60 -0.49 13.35
CA ASP A 167 13.57 -1.55 12.35
C ASP A 167 14.30 -1.08 11.09
N VAL A 168 15.32 -1.83 10.66
CA VAL A 168 16.11 -1.50 9.46
C VAL A 168 15.27 -1.43 8.18
N ARG A 169 14.09 -2.07 8.18
CA ARG A 169 13.11 -1.99 7.09
C ARG A 169 12.39 -0.64 7.08
N TYR A 170 12.23 -0.02 8.26
CA TYR A 170 11.36 1.12 8.53
C TYR A 170 12.00 2.15 9.48
N LEU A 171 12.95 2.93 8.96
CA LEU A 171 13.66 3.95 9.75
C LEU A 171 12.94 5.32 9.80
N GLY A 172 11.97 5.53 8.90
CA GLY A 172 11.25 6.81 8.74
C GLY A 172 10.62 7.36 10.02
N PRO A 173 9.97 6.56 10.87
CA PRO A 173 9.39 7.07 12.11
C PRO A 173 10.38 7.77 13.05
N LYS A 174 11.69 7.46 12.98
CA LYS A 174 12.71 8.03 13.87
C LYS A 174 12.83 9.56 13.77
N VAL A 175 12.48 10.15 12.62
CA VAL A 175 12.71 11.57 12.33
C VAL A 175 11.45 12.44 12.46
N VAL A 176 10.36 11.87 13.00
CA VAL A 176 9.10 12.60 13.18
C VAL A 176 8.97 13.03 14.63
N GLU A 177 9.06 14.33 14.87
CA GLU A 177 8.93 14.93 16.20
C GLU A 177 7.50 15.38 16.49
N GLY A 178 6.73 15.73 15.45
CA GLY A 178 5.31 16.06 15.56
C GLY A 178 4.95 17.39 14.91
N GLY A 179 3.74 17.44 14.35
CA GLY A 179 3.17 18.60 13.70
C GLY A 179 2.37 19.50 14.64
N GLN A 180 1.75 20.52 14.07
CA GLN A 180 0.88 21.46 14.77
C GLN A 180 -0.54 21.41 14.20
N HIS A 181 -1.53 21.72 15.02
CA HIS A 181 -2.89 22.02 14.60
C HIS A 181 -3.43 23.25 15.35
N GLU A 182 -4.64 23.70 15.00
CA GLU A 182 -5.23 24.95 15.54
C GLU A 182 -5.29 25.04 17.07
N LYS A 183 -5.34 23.90 17.80
CA LYS A 183 -5.47 23.87 19.27
C LYS A 183 -4.28 23.23 20.00
N GLY A 184 -3.19 22.89 19.31
CA GLY A 184 -2.05 22.24 19.96
C GLY A 184 -1.16 21.42 19.03
N HIS A 185 -0.46 20.46 19.61
CA HIS A 185 0.50 19.60 18.92
C HIS A 185 -0.17 18.32 18.41
N LYS A 186 0.36 17.79 17.31
CA LYS A 186 0.11 16.43 16.84
C LYS A 186 1.31 15.56 17.20
N TYR A 187 1.05 14.29 17.52
CA TYR A 187 2.08 13.35 17.95
C TYR A 187 2.08 12.08 17.09
N LEU A 188 3.28 11.56 16.83
CA LEU A 188 3.48 10.22 16.26
C LEU A 188 3.97 9.28 17.38
N PRO A 189 3.12 8.39 17.91
CA PRO A 189 3.54 7.41 18.91
C PRO A 189 4.67 6.52 18.36
N LYS A 190 5.71 6.30 19.17
CA LYS A 190 6.77 5.32 18.87
C LYS A 190 6.44 4.03 19.58
N VAL A 191 6.06 3.00 18.84
CA VAL A 191 5.49 1.79 19.44
C VAL A 191 5.96 0.51 18.76
N ARG A 192 5.97 -0.57 19.54
CA ARG A 192 6.10 -1.96 19.04
C ARG A 192 4.90 -2.75 19.49
N ALA A 193 4.25 -3.46 18.58
CA ALA A 193 3.16 -4.37 18.92
C ALA A 193 3.58 -5.81 18.61
N PHE A 194 3.32 -6.69 19.57
CA PHE A 194 3.64 -8.10 19.50
C PHE A 194 2.36 -8.92 19.41
N PHE A 195 2.40 -9.95 18.59
CA PHE A 195 1.26 -10.81 18.32
C PHE A 195 1.68 -12.27 18.38
N ARG A 196 0.71 -13.15 18.66
CA ARG A 196 0.89 -14.59 18.50
C ARG A 196 -0.21 -15.17 17.63
N TRP A 197 0.09 -16.21 16.89
CA TRP A 197 -0.95 -17.03 16.29
C TRP A 197 -1.58 -17.94 17.35
N ARG A 198 -2.90 -17.83 17.56
CA ARG A 198 -3.66 -18.69 18.48
C ARG A 198 -4.46 -19.70 17.68
N GLN A 199 -4.04 -20.96 17.69
CA GLN A 199 -4.83 -22.05 17.13
C GLN A 199 -6.09 -22.30 17.99
N GLN A 200 -7.24 -22.56 17.35
CA GLN A 200 -8.49 -22.90 18.03
C GLN A 200 -8.85 -24.40 17.89
N GLY A 201 -7.86 -25.27 17.64
CA GLY A 201 -8.03 -26.73 17.58
C GLY A 201 -8.53 -27.30 16.25
N PHE A 202 -8.77 -26.47 15.23
CA PHE A 202 -8.99 -26.89 13.84
C PHE A 202 -7.91 -26.24 12.95
N SER A 203 -7.37 -26.96 11.97
CA SER A 203 -6.17 -26.56 11.20
C SER A 203 -6.32 -25.25 10.41
N ASP A 204 -7.55 -24.80 10.16
CA ASP A 204 -7.90 -23.56 9.47
C ASP A 204 -8.62 -22.54 10.38
N ARG A 205 -8.73 -22.83 11.69
CA ARG A 205 -9.36 -21.94 12.68
C ARG A 205 -8.35 -21.53 13.72
N GLY A 206 -7.91 -20.30 13.58
CA GLY A 206 -7.11 -19.60 14.56
C GLY A 206 -7.27 -18.11 14.35
N GLU A 207 -6.65 -17.32 15.20
CA GLU A 207 -6.60 -15.88 15.03
C GLU A 207 -5.23 -15.35 15.44
N LEU A 208 -4.84 -14.23 14.84
CA LEU A 208 -3.74 -13.46 15.36
C LEU A 208 -4.24 -12.72 16.60
N ALA A 209 -3.57 -12.90 17.72
CA ALA A 209 -3.92 -12.25 18.98
C ALA A 209 -2.81 -11.26 19.38
N PRO A 210 -3.13 -10.00 19.73
CA PRO A 210 -2.15 -9.09 20.30
C PRO A 210 -1.78 -9.56 21.71
N ILE A 211 -0.50 -9.52 22.06
CA ILE A 211 -0.01 -9.99 23.36
C ILE A 211 0.65 -8.88 24.18
N ALA A 212 1.26 -7.90 23.51
CA ALA A 212 1.90 -6.78 24.18
C ALA A 212 2.08 -5.58 23.25
N ILE A 213 2.07 -4.38 23.81
CA ILE A 213 2.43 -3.13 23.14
C ILE A 213 3.43 -2.38 24.01
N GLN A 214 4.63 -2.13 23.47
CA GLN A 214 5.61 -1.24 24.08
C GLN A 214 5.41 0.18 23.56
N ILE A 215 5.31 1.16 24.47
CA ILE A 215 5.21 2.58 24.11
C ILE A 215 6.49 3.31 24.51
N GLY A 216 7.17 3.87 23.52
CA GLY A 216 8.51 4.44 23.64
C GLY A 216 9.56 3.56 22.97
N THR A 217 10.77 4.09 22.88
CA THR A 217 11.89 3.45 22.16
C THR A 217 12.94 2.85 23.07
N ALA A 218 12.91 3.17 24.37
CA ALA A 218 13.93 2.78 25.32
C ALA A 218 13.72 1.36 25.85
N ALA A 219 14.79 0.73 26.33
CA ALA A 219 14.72 -0.64 26.85
C ALA A 219 13.76 -0.76 28.03
N GLU A 220 13.70 0.28 28.87
CA GLU A 220 12.87 0.44 30.07
C GLU A 220 11.44 0.92 29.78
N SER A 221 11.12 1.34 28.55
CA SER A 221 9.78 1.80 28.17
C SER A 221 8.68 0.80 28.58
N PRO A 222 7.52 1.30 29.04
CA PRO A 222 6.42 0.49 29.55
C PRO A 222 5.86 -0.45 28.48
N VAL A 223 5.34 -1.58 28.95
CA VAL A 223 4.69 -2.60 28.13
C VAL A 223 3.28 -2.79 28.67
N TYR A 224 2.30 -2.65 27.79
CA TYR A 224 0.88 -2.90 28.06
C TYR A 224 0.46 -4.20 27.42
N THR A 225 -0.54 -4.84 28.00
CA THR A 225 -1.08 -6.13 27.60
C THR A 225 -2.62 -6.08 27.60
N PRO A 226 -3.30 -7.06 26.99
CA PRO A 226 -4.75 -7.19 27.08
C PRO A 226 -5.33 -7.30 28.49
N PHE A 227 -4.50 -7.54 29.52
CA PHE A 227 -4.92 -7.70 30.92
C PHE A 227 -4.81 -6.40 31.73
N ASP A 228 -4.25 -5.34 31.16
CA ASP A 228 -4.31 -4.01 31.75
C ASP A 228 -5.75 -3.47 31.75
N GLN A 229 -5.98 -2.35 32.44
CA GLN A 229 -7.28 -1.67 32.43
C GLN A 229 -7.76 -1.45 30.97
N PRO A 230 -9.03 -1.76 30.64
CA PRO A 230 -9.53 -1.73 29.26
C PRO A 230 -9.22 -0.42 28.51
N GLU A 231 -9.33 0.72 29.20
CA GLU A 231 -9.06 2.04 28.66
C GLU A 231 -7.58 2.26 28.36
N LYS A 232 -6.68 1.79 29.24
CA LYS A 232 -5.22 1.83 29.00
C LYS A 232 -4.83 0.98 27.81
N TRP A 233 -5.41 -0.22 27.71
CA TRP A 233 -5.16 -1.12 26.59
C TRP A 233 -5.70 -0.56 25.26
N LEU A 234 -6.91 0.00 25.26
CA LEU A 234 -7.47 0.67 24.08
C LEU A 234 -6.61 1.87 23.65
N PHE A 235 -6.13 2.69 24.59
CA PHE A 235 -5.23 3.80 24.31
C PHE A 235 -3.92 3.30 23.67
N ALA A 236 -3.32 2.23 24.20
CA ALA A 236 -2.11 1.63 23.64
C ALA A 236 -2.33 1.11 22.21
N LYS A 237 -3.48 0.45 21.95
CA LYS A 237 -3.86 0.03 20.58
C LYS A 237 -4.04 1.22 19.65
N LEU A 238 -4.67 2.30 20.09
CA LEU A 238 -4.81 3.52 19.28
C LEU A 238 -3.46 4.16 18.95
N CYS A 239 -2.48 4.09 19.86
CA CYS A 239 -1.12 4.52 19.56
C CYS A 239 -0.48 3.71 18.41
N VAL A 240 -0.73 2.41 18.37
CA VAL A 240 -0.33 1.54 17.24
C VAL A 240 -1.08 1.94 15.97
N GLN A 241 -2.38 2.20 16.04
CA GLN A 241 -3.18 2.61 14.88
C GLN A 241 -2.71 3.95 14.30
N VAL A 242 -2.36 4.95 15.13
CA VAL A 242 -1.76 6.22 14.65
C VAL A 242 -0.43 5.96 13.94
N ALA A 243 0.44 5.16 14.55
CA ALA A 243 1.75 4.87 14.00
C ALA A 243 1.64 4.10 12.67
N ASP A 244 0.76 3.11 12.61
CA ASP A 244 0.48 2.32 11.43
C ASP A 244 -0.16 3.16 10.32
N ALA A 245 -1.02 4.12 10.64
CA ALA A 245 -1.63 5.02 9.65
C ALA A 245 -0.60 5.96 8.98
N ASN A 246 0.33 6.51 9.77
CA ASN A 246 1.38 7.37 9.21
C ASN A 246 2.37 6.57 8.37
N HIS A 247 2.69 5.35 8.80
CA HIS A 247 3.52 4.44 8.03
C HIS A 247 2.81 4.01 6.73
N HIS A 248 1.54 3.63 6.83
CA HIS A 248 0.70 3.26 5.70
C HIS A 248 0.72 4.35 4.63
N GLU A 249 0.31 5.57 4.97
CA GLU A 249 0.12 6.62 3.97
C GLU A 249 1.44 7.02 3.30
N MET A 250 2.51 7.20 4.07
CA MET A 250 3.76 7.76 3.55
C MET A 250 4.78 6.74 3.07
N ASP A 251 4.80 5.53 3.64
CA ASP A 251 5.74 4.47 3.28
C ASP A 251 5.06 3.45 2.34
N THR A 252 4.04 2.75 2.83
CA THR A 252 3.44 1.62 2.10
C THR A 252 2.62 2.04 0.88
N HIS A 253 1.83 3.10 1.02
CA HIS A 253 0.95 3.61 -0.03
C HIS A 253 1.73 4.58 -0.94
N LEU A 254 1.98 5.81 -0.50
CA LEU A 254 2.54 6.84 -1.37
C LEU A 254 3.93 6.47 -1.92
N CYS A 255 4.83 5.96 -1.09
CA CYS A 255 6.17 5.64 -1.60
C CYS A 255 6.19 4.32 -2.38
N ARG A 256 5.83 3.20 -1.74
CA ARG A 256 6.01 1.84 -2.29
C ARG A 256 4.98 1.43 -3.34
N THR A 257 4.02 2.28 -3.69
CA THR A 257 3.24 2.13 -4.92
C THR A 257 3.47 3.30 -5.86
N HIS A 258 2.97 4.50 -5.54
CA HIS A 258 2.96 5.64 -6.46
C HIS A 258 4.36 6.05 -6.92
N PHE A 259 5.25 6.39 -5.98
CA PHE A 259 6.52 7.02 -6.36
C PHE A 259 7.60 6.05 -6.82
N VAL A 260 7.63 4.80 -6.33
CA VAL A 260 8.57 3.79 -6.84
C VAL A 260 8.21 3.33 -8.26
N MET A 261 6.94 3.47 -8.67
CA MET A 261 6.51 3.10 -10.02
C MET A 261 6.61 4.26 -11.04
N GLU A 262 6.60 5.52 -10.59
CA GLU A 262 6.71 6.70 -11.46
C GLU A 262 7.91 6.65 -12.44
N PRO A 263 9.11 6.18 -12.03
CA PRO A 263 10.25 6.09 -12.94
C PRO A 263 10.07 5.05 -14.04
N PHE A 264 9.31 3.98 -13.80
CA PHE A 264 8.97 3.01 -14.84
C PHE A 264 8.00 3.60 -15.86
N ALA A 265 7.05 4.44 -15.44
CA ALA A 265 6.18 5.18 -16.36
C ALA A 265 6.97 6.15 -17.25
N VAL A 266 7.95 6.85 -16.68
CA VAL A 266 8.83 7.75 -17.43
C VAL A 266 9.75 6.97 -18.38
N ALA A 267 10.48 5.97 -17.90
CA ALA A 267 11.42 5.19 -18.73
C ALA A 267 10.72 4.41 -19.84
N THR A 268 9.52 3.87 -19.59
CA THR A 268 8.73 3.14 -20.59
C THR A 268 8.40 4.05 -21.77
N ALA A 269 7.88 5.24 -21.53
CA ALA A 269 7.59 6.21 -22.60
C ALA A 269 8.87 6.68 -23.33
N ARG A 270 10.00 6.83 -22.61
CA ARG A 270 11.26 7.34 -23.16
C ARG A 270 12.04 6.33 -23.99
N GLN A 271 11.90 5.04 -23.70
CA GLN A 271 12.79 4.01 -24.23
C GLN A 271 12.09 2.95 -25.07
N LEU A 272 10.78 2.75 -24.92
CA LEU A 272 10.03 1.74 -25.64
C LEU A 272 9.03 2.42 -26.57
N ALA A 273 9.11 2.17 -27.87
CA ALA A 273 8.18 2.80 -28.81
C ALA A 273 6.74 2.30 -28.62
N ASP A 274 5.76 3.03 -29.16
CA ASP A 274 4.34 2.69 -29.02
C ASP A 274 4.00 1.25 -29.45
N SER A 275 4.65 0.75 -30.51
CA SER A 275 4.48 -0.61 -31.02
C SER A 275 5.39 -1.66 -30.36
N HIS A 276 6.25 -1.27 -29.41
CA HIS A 276 7.07 -2.21 -28.66
C HIS A 276 6.17 -3.13 -27.82
N PRO A 277 6.34 -4.46 -27.86
CA PRO A 277 5.48 -5.38 -27.11
C PRO A 277 5.44 -5.07 -25.61
N LEU A 278 6.61 -4.83 -24.99
CA LEU A 278 6.65 -4.44 -23.58
C LEU A 278 5.94 -3.11 -23.28
N ASN A 279 5.96 -2.13 -24.19
CA ASN A 279 5.20 -0.88 -24.00
C ASN A 279 3.69 -1.14 -24.04
N LEU A 280 3.23 -1.92 -25.02
CA LEU A 280 1.82 -2.31 -25.16
C LEU A 280 1.32 -3.10 -23.94
N LEU A 281 2.17 -3.96 -23.37
CA LEU A 281 1.87 -4.68 -22.13
C LEU A 281 1.79 -3.75 -20.91
N LEU A 282 2.76 -2.85 -20.73
CA LEU A 282 2.85 -2.01 -19.52
C LEU A 282 1.93 -0.79 -19.52
N THR A 283 1.60 -0.23 -20.69
CA THR A 283 0.81 1.00 -20.80
C THR A 283 -0.51 0.95 -20.03
N PRO A 284 -1.33 -0.12 -20.10
CA PRO A 284 -2.53 -0.26 -19.28
C PRO A 284 -2.27 -0.19 -17.77
N HIS A 285 -1.11 -0.65 -17.32
CA HIS A 285 -0.73 -0.72 -15.91
C HIS A 285 -0.05 0.55 -15.39
N LEU A 286 0.42 1.41 -16.28
CA LEU A 286 1.04 2.70 -15.96
C LEU A 286 0.09 3.89 -16.25
N ARG A 287 -1.12 3.59 -16.74
CA ARG A 287 -2.12 4.59 -17.14
C ARG A 287 -2.49 5.51 -15.98
N PHE A 288 -2.49 6.82 -16.25
CA PHE A 288 -2.78 7.92 -15.31
C PHE A 288 -1.81 8.09 -14.13
N MET A 289 -0.78 7.25 -13.99
CA MET A 289 0.16 7.33 -12.87
C MET A 289 0.82 8.71 -12.75
N LEU A 290 1.32 9.27 -13.86
CA LEU A 290 1.98 10.58 -13.85
C LEU A 290 1.01 11.70 -13.47
N ALA A 291 -0.20 11.69 -14.06
CA ALA A 291 -1.25 12.66 -13.74
C ALA A 291 -1.67 12.58 -12.26
N ASN A 292 -1.82 11.36 -11.75
CA ASN A 292 -2.24 11.13 -10.38
C ASN A 292 -1.17 11.54 -9.37
N ASN A 293 0.08 11.16 -9.59
CA ASN A 293 1.19 11.56 -8.73
C ASN A 293 1.39 13.08 -8.76
N HIS A 294 1.25 13.72 -9.92
CA HIS A 294 1.30 15.17 -10.02
C HIS A 294 0.15 15.84 -9.25
N LEU A 295 -1.08 15.35 -9.38
CA LEU A 295 -2.22 15.84 -8.60
C LEU A 295 -1.98 15.65 -7.08
N GLY A 296 -1.42 14.52 -6.67
CA GLY A 296 -0.98 14.27 -5.31
C GLY A 296 0.05 15.28 -4.81
N ARG A 297 1.03 15.65 -5.65
CA ARG A 297 1.99 16.73 -5.35
C ARG A 297 1.32 18.08 -5.13
N GLU A 298 0.29 18.40 -5.91
CA GLU A 298 -0.40 19.69 -5.86
C GLU A 298 -1.48 19.78 -4.77
N ARG A 299 -2.10 18.66 -4.40
CA ARG A 299 -3.32 18.65 -3.58
C ARG A 299 -3.24 17.81 -2.31
N LEU A 300 -2.27 16.89 -2.19
CA LEU A 300 -2.10 16.02 -1.02
C LEU A 300 -0.89 16.44 -0.18
N ILE A 301 0.30 16.44 -0.81
CA ILE A 301 1.58 16.70 -0.14
C ILE A 301 2.06 18.14 -0.32
N ASN A 302 1.23 19.03 -0.85
CA ASN A 302 1.52 20.46 -0.89
C ASN A 302 1.44 21.07 0.53
N LYS A 303 2.05 22.24 0.71
CA LYS A 303 1.95 23.00 1.97
C LYS A 303 0.48 23.27 2.32
N LYS A 304 0.07 23.02 3.56
CA LYS A 304 -1.33 23.04 4.03
C LYS A 304 -2.27 22.07 3.30
N GLY A 305 -1.73 21.08 2.60
CA GLY A 305 -2.49 19.96 2.06
C GLY A 305 -2.89 18.96 3.16
N PRO A 306 -3.67 17.93 2.82
CA PRO A 306 -4.06 16.82 3.71
C PRO A 306 -2.90 16.23 4.51
N VAL A 307 -1.75 15.93 3.89
CA VAL A 307 -0.62 15.33 4.61
C VAL A 307 -0.09 16.25 5.71
N ASP A 308 0.08 17.54 5.41
CA ASP A 308 0.52 18.55 6.38
C ASP A 308 -0.51 18.74 7.52
N ASN A 309 -1.80 18.69 7.17
CA ASN A 309 -2.88 19.00 8.10
C ASN A 309 -3.31 17.82 8.98
N LEU A 310 -3.23 16.58 8.47
CA LEU A 310 -3.86 15.39 9.09
C LEU A 310 -2.87 14.39 9.66
N LEU A 311 -1.70 14.19 9.04
CA LEU A 311 -0.70 13.25 9.56
C LEU A 311 -0.04 13.78 10.84
N ALA A 312 0.62 12.89 11.57
CA ALA A 312 1.17 13.20 12.88
C ALA A 312 2.31 14.23 12.84
N GLY A 313 3.18 14.15 11.82
CA GLY A 313 4.32 15.04 11.64
C GLY A 313 3.98 16.36 10.95
N THR A 314 4.99 17.22 10.81
CA THR A 314 4.99 18.26 9.79
C THR A 314 5.01 17.65 8.38
N ARG A 315 4.71 18.45 7.35
CA ARG A 315 4.91 18.03 5.95
C ARG A 315 6.34 17.54 5.70
N GLU A 316 7.35 18.27 6.14
CA GLU A 316 8.75 17.94 5.89
C GLU A 316 9.15 16.60 6.55
N GLU A 317 8.71 16.37 7.79
CA GLU A 317 8.89 15.09 8.49
C GLU A 317 8.16 13.96 7.77
N SER A 318 6.90 14.18 7.37
CA SER A 318 6.10 13.18 6.63
C SER A 318 6.77 12.77 5.31
N LEU A 319 7.36 13.74 4.59
CA LEU A 319 8.14 13.49 3.38
C LEU A 319 9.50 12.82 3.67
N ALA A 320 10.02 12.92 4.89
CA ALA A 320 11.20 12.17 5.29
C ALA A 320 10.92 10.66 5.44
N LEU A 321 9.69 10.27 5.81
CA LEU A 321 9.27 8.85 5.77
C LEU A 321 9.31 8.32 4.33
N VAL A 322 8.76 9.07 3.36
CA VAL A 322 8.82 8.70 1.93
C VAL A 322 10.26 8.50 1.48
N LYS A 323 11.15 9.44 1.81
CA LYS A 323 12.58 9.33 1.46
C LYS A 323 13.26 8.12 2.12
N SER A 324 12.89 7.80 3.36
CA SER A 324 13.39 6.61 4.04
C SER A 324 12.88 5.32 3.38
N ALA A 325 11.60 5.27 3.03
CA ALA A 325 10.96 4.14 2.37
C ALA A 325 11.63 3.86 1.01
N TYR A 326 11.84 4.90 0.20
CA TYR A 326 12.50 4.77 -1.09
C TYR A 326 13.94 4.23 -0.97
N LYS A 327 14.70 4.68 0.03
CA LYS A 327 16.07 4.20 0.27
C LYS A 327 16.12 2.71 0.63
N SER A 328 15.10 2.18 1.31
CA SER A 328 15.04 0.75 1.66
C SER A 328 14.40 -0.12 0.58
N TRP A 329 13.63 0.46 -0.34
CA TRP A 329 12.96 -0.25 -1.42
C TRP A 329 13.93 -0.74 -2.52
N SER A 330 13.61 -1.88 -3.12
CA SER A 330 14.37 -2.54 -4.20
C SER A 330 13.42 -3.37 -5.05
N ILE A 331 13.49 -3.28 -6.37
CA ILE A 331 12.50 -3.93 -7.26
C ILE A 331 12.48 -5.47 -7.11
N ASP A 332 13.64 -6.08 -6.82
CA ASP A 332 13.79 -7.52 -6.64
C ASP A 332 13.41 -7.99 -5.23
N GLN A 333 13.74 -7.23 -4.18
CA GLN A 333 13.44 -7.59 -2.80
C GLN A 333 11.98 -7.35 -2.40
N PHE A 334 11.26 -6.54 -3.19
CA PHE A 334 9.84 -6.23 -3.00
C PHE A 334 8.92 -6.92 -4.02
N ALA A 335 9.45 -7.85 -4.83
CA ALA A 335 8.61 -8.82 -5.54
C ALA A 335 7.74 -9.58 -4.51
N PHE A 336 6.46 -9.78 -4.80
CA PHE A 336 5.47 -10.15 -3.77
C PHE A 336 5.82 -11.44 -2.98
N PRO A 337 6.23 -12.57 -3.62
CA PRO A 337 6.66 -13.76 -2.87
C PRO A 337 7.97 -13.56 -2.10
N VAL A 338 8.86 -12.70 -2.63
CA VAL A 338 10.16 -12.40 -2.01
C VAL A 338 9.96 -11.59 -0.73
N ASP A 339 9.10 -10.57 -0.76
CA ASP A 339 8.74 -9.77 0.42
C ASP A 339 8.12 -10.64 1.53
N LEU A 340 7.15 -11.50 1.16
CA LEU A 340 6.52 -12.43 2.11
C LEU A 340 7.55 -13.33 2.80
N LYS A 341 8.52 -13.84 2.03
CA LYS A 341 9.62 -14.65 2.57
C LYS A 341 10.55 -13.82 3.47
N ASN A 342 10.93 -12.62 3.03
CA ASN A 342 11.82 -11.72 3.77
C ASN A 342 11.23 -11.30 5.12
N ARG A 343 9.91 -11.24 5.25
CA ARG A 343 9.21 -10.98 6.52
C ARG A 343 8.92 -12.24 7.36
N GLY A 344 9.23 -13.44 6.87
CA GLY A 344 8.89 -14.70 7.55
C GLY A 344 7.39 -15.04 7.49
N MET A 345 6.67 -14.50 6.51
CA MET A 345 5.21 -14.60 6.42
C MET A 345 4.70 -15.57 5.34
N ALA A 346 5.62 -16.21 4.61
CA ALA A 346 5.29 -17.14 3.52
C ALA A 346 4.78 -18.52 4.01
N ASP A 347 5.02 -18.87 5.27
CA ASP A 347 4.66 -20.17 5.86
C ASP A 347 3.16 -20.24 6.19
N THR A 348 2.41 -21.03 5.39
CA THR A 348 0.96 -21.21 5.54
C THR A 348 0.59 -22.15 6.67
N ASP A 349 1.50 -23.00 7.15
CA ASP A 349 1.19 -23.91 8.25
C ASP A 349 1.33 -23.20 9.60
N ARG A 350 2.33 -22.30 9.70
CA ARG A 350 2.54 -21.49 10.89
C ARG A 350 1.53 -20.34 11.01
N LEU A 351 1.22 -19.66 9.91
CA LEU A 351 0.17 -18.63 9.85
C LEU A 351 -0.88 -19.00 8.78
N PRO A 352 -1.85 -19.87 9.10
CA PRO A 352 -2.86 -20.34 8.15
C PRO A 352 -3.79 -19.26 7.60
N HIS A 353 -4.03 -18.20 8.36
CA HIS A 353 -4.89 -17.10 7.93
C HIS A 353 -4.03 -15.86 7.68
N TYR A 354 -3.88 -15.49 6.42
CA TYR A 354 -3.31 -14.20 6.03
C TYR A 354 -3.90 -13.79 4.68
N PRO A 355 -5.10 -13.20 4.66
CA PRO A 355 -5.86 -12.96 3.44
C PRO A 355 -5.09 -12.22 2.34
N TYR A 356 -4.31 -11.19 2.71
CA TYR A 356 -3.44 -10.47 1.77
C TYR A 356 -2.44 -11.39 1.06
N ARG A 357 -1.76 -12.29 1.79
CA ARG A 357 -0.85 -13.29 1.21
C ARG A 357 -1.61 -14.25 0.32
N ASP A 358 -2.67 -14.86 0.86
CA ASP A 358 -3.31 -16.01 0.24
C ASP A 358 -4.07 -15.63 -1.04
N ASP A 359 -4.62 -14.43 -1.10
CA ASP A 359 -5.35 -13.92 -2.25
C ASP A 359 -4.37 -13.24 -3.23
N GLY A 360 -3.34 -12.55 -2.72
CA GLY A 360 -2.30 -11.94 -3.54
C GLY A 360 -1.46 -12.97 -4.30
N MET A 361 -1.17 -14.13 -3.72
CA MET A 361 -0.44 -15.20 -4.40
C MET A 361 -1.20 -15.74 -5.62
N LEU A 362 -2.53 -15.82 -5.55
CA LEU A 362 -3.36 -16.23 -6.70
C LEU A 362 -3.23 -15.24 -7.86
N LEU A 363 -3.20 -13.94 -7.56
CA LEU A 363 -3.04 -12.91 -8.57
C LEU A 363 -1.62 -12.87 -9.11
N TRP A 364 -0.61 -12.95 -8.23
CA TRP A 364 0.79 -12.98 -8.60
C TRP A 364 1.08 -14.13 -9.57
N GLU A 365 0.66 -15.35 -9.25
CA GLU A 365 0.88 -16.52 -10.10
C GLU A 365 0.18 -16.39 -11.46
N ALA A 366 -1.06 -15.89 -11.48
CA ALA A 366 -1.80 -15.68 -12.72
C ALA A 366 -1.13 -14.62 -13.62
N LEU A 367 -0.69 -13.49 -13.04
CA LEU A 367 0.00 -12.43 -13.74
C LEU A 367 1.39 -12.88 -14.21
N HIS A 368 2.15 -13.57 -13.37
CA HIS A 368 3.49 -14.07 -13.70
C HIS A 368 3.43 -15.03 -14.89
N GLU A 369 2.47 -15.95 -14.90
CA GLU A 369 2.28 -16.86 -16.03
C GLU A 369 1.91 -16.11 -17.31
N PHE A 370 0.96 -15.17 -17.24
CA PHE A 370 0.57 -14.37 -18.40
C PHE A 370 1.75 -13.56 -18.96
N VAL A 371 2.49 -12.86 -18.10
CA VAL A 371 3.67 -12.08 -18.48
C VAL A 371 4.74 -12.98 -19.08
N THR A 372 5.00 -14.15 -18.49
CA THR A 372 5.98 -15.11 -19.01
C THR A 372 5.58 -15.62 -20.39
N ASP A 373 4.33 -16.04 -20.57
CA ASP A 373 3.81 -16.53 -21.85
C ASP A 373 3.85 -15.42 -22.92
N TYR A 374 3.47 -14.20 -22.55
CA TYR A 374 3.54 -13.01 -23.41
C TYR A 374 4.98 -12.73 -23.87
N LEU A 375 5.93 -12.66 -22.93
CA LEU A 375 7.33 -12.34 -23.25
C LEU A 375 7.97 -13.44 -24.09
N LYS A 376 7.69 -14.72 -23.81
CA LYS A 376 8.20 -15.85 -24.61
C LYS A 376 7.74 -15.80 -26.06
N HIS A 377 6.55 -15.25 -26.34
CA HIS A 377 6.07 -15.07 -27.71
C HIS A 377 6.93 -14.08 -28.50
N PHE A 378 7.26 -12.94 -27.88
CA PHE A 378 8.04 -11.88 -28.55
C PHE A 378 9.55 -12.11 -28.50
N TYR A 379 10.05 -12.85 -27.50
CA TYR A 379 11.47 -13.20 -27.35
C TYR A 379 11.64 -14.73 -27.37
N PRO A 380 11.43 -15.40 -28.52
CA PRO A 380 11.56 -16.86 -28.61
C PRO A 380 13.00 -17.33 -28.43
N THR A 381 13.99 -16.46 -28.64
CA THR A 381 15.41 -16.77 -28.41
C THR A 381 16.09 -15.73 -27.51
N THR A 382 17.20 -16.12 -26.88
CA THR A 382 18.05 -15.19 -26.13
C THR A 382 18.65 -14.10 -27.02
N SER A 383 18.78 -14.36 -28.33
CA SER A 383 19.25 -13.37 -29.30
C SER A 383 18.23 -12.25 -29.49
N ASP A 384 16.93 -12.56 -29.53
CA ASP A 384 15.88 -11.53 -29.66
C ASP A 384 15.91 -10.56 -28.48
N LEU A 385 16.15 -11.08 -27.28
CA LEU A 385 16.27 -10.32 -26.04
C LEU A 385 17.54 -9.45 -26.02
N ALA A 386 18.68 -10.03 -26.41
CA ALA A 386 19.97 -9.32 -26.40
C ALA A 386 20.08 -8.25 -27.49
N GLN A 387 19.42 -8.44 -28.64
CA GLN A 387 19.41 -7.50 -29.76
C GLN A 387 18.38 -6.38 -29.63
N ASP A 388 17.45 -6.49 -28.68
CA ASP A 388 16.47 -5.45 -28.42
C ASP A 388 17.12 -4.22 -27.76
N ALA A 389 17.55 -3.28 -28.61
CA ALA A 389 18.21 -2.06 -28.16
C ALA A 389 17.32 -1.16 -27.28
N GLU A 390 15.99 -1.26 -27.41
CA GLU A 390 15.04 -0.47 -26.63
C GLU A 390 14.87 -1.03 -25.23
N LEU A 391 14.71 -2.35 -25.11
CA LEU A 391 14.72 -3.05 -23.81
C LEU A 391 16.03 -2.80 -23.05
N GLN A 392 17.17 -2.91 -23.73
CA GLN A 392 18.46 -2.65 -23.08
C GLN A 392 18.60 -1.18 -22.65
N ALA A 393 18.10 -0.23 -23.45
CA ALA A 393 18.09 1.19 -23.08
C ALA A 393 17.15 1.48 -21.90
N TRP A 394 16.00 0.81 -21.84
CA TRP A 394 15.04 0.89 -20.75
C TRP A 394 15.66 0.40 -19.43
N ALA A 395 16.28 -0.78 -19.43
CA ALA A 395 16.97 -1.33 -18.26
C ALA A 395 18.17 -0.48 -17.82
N LYS A 396 18.95 0.01 -18.78
CA LYS A 396 20.07 0.91 -18.53
C LYS A 396 19.60 2.22 -17.91
N GLU A 397 18.58 2.87 -18.44
CA GLU A 397 18.07 4.13 -17.88
C GLU A 397 17.57 3.94 -16.44
N LEU A 398 16.82 2.86 -16.18
CA LEU A 398 16.29 2.58 -14.85
C LEU A 398 17.38 2.31 -13.81
N SER A 399 18.47 1.63 -14.19
CA SER A 399 19.58 1.30 -13.28
C SER A 399 20.64 2.40 -13.14
N THR A 400 20.77 3.29 -14.13
CA THR A 400 21.80 4.34 -14.17
C THR A 400 21.58 5.36 -13.04
N ARG A 401 22.68 5.85 -12.44
CA ARG A 401 22.63 6.81 -11.34
C ARG A 401 21.97 8.13 -11.74
N GLN A 402 21.32 8.81 -10.81
CA GLN A 402 20.62 10.07 -11.09
C GLN A 402 21.57 11.19 -11.55
N VAL A 403 22.79 11.21 -11.02
CA VAL A 403 23.84 12.14 -11.43
C VAL A 403 24.28 11.95 -12.89
N GLU A 404 24.00 10.79 -13.48
CA GLU A 404 24.24 10.44 -14.89
C GLU A 404 22.96 10.54 -15.73
N GLY A 405 21.84 10.97 -15.14
CA GLY A 405 20.55 11.15 -15.82
C GLY A 405 19.65 9.92 -15.88
N GLY A 406 19.91 8.87 -15.09
CA GLY A 406 19.03 7.70 -14.94
C GLY A 406 18.16 7.72 -13.67
N ALA A 407 17.41 6.65 -13.42
CA ALA A 407 16.47 6.58 -12.28
C ALA A 407 17.06 5.95 -10.99
N GLU A 408 18.20 5.28 -11.06
CA GLU A 408 18.86 4.66 -9.91
C GLU A 408 17.94 3.71 -9.12
N ILE A 409 17.17 2.89 -9.84
CA ILE A 409 16.30 1.86 -9.26
C ILE A 409 17.14 0.75 -8.65
N LYS A 410 17.11 0.64 -7.32
CA LYS A 410 17.81 -0.42 -6.59
C LYS A 410 17.28 -1.80 -7.01
N GLY A 411 18.20 -2.73 -7.26
CA GLY A 411 17.89 -4.08 -7.71
C GLY A 411 17.61 -4.22 -9.21
N MET A 412 17.54 -3.10 -9.96
CA MET A 412 17.36 -3.15 -11.41
C MET A 412 18.66 -3.54 -12.11
N PRO A 413 18.68 -4.59 -12.95
CA PRO A 413 19.86 -4.89 -13.75
C PRO A 413 20.06 -3.86 -14.86
N SER A 414 21.32 -3.56 -15.18
CA SER A 414 21.67 -2.61 -16.25
C SER A 414 21.55 -3.18 -17.67
N THR A 415 21.43 -4.49 -17.78
CA THR A 415 21.14 -5.23 -19.01
C THR A 415 20.16 -6.35 -18.72
N ILE A 416 19.33 -6.71 -19.70
CA ILE A 416 18.38 -7.81 -19.60
C ILE A 416 18.78 -8.89 -20.59
N ASP A 417 19.37 -9.97 -20.09
CA ASP A 417 19.80 -11.14 -20.88
C ASP A 417 19.07 -12.43 -20.46
N ASN A 418 18.19 -12.33 -19.47
CA ASN A 418 17.41 -13.44 -18.92
C ASN A 418 15.91 -13.11 -18.94
N LEU A 419 15.15 -13.92 -19.67
CA LEU A 419 13.70 -13.74 -19.84
C LEU A 419 12.93 -13.95 -18.54
N ASP A 420 13.33 -14.90 -17.70
CA ASP A 420 12.67 -15.14 -16.41
C ASP A 420 12.87 -13.93 -15.49
N LYS A 421 14.05 -13.30 -15.52
CA LYS A 421 14.30 -12.08 -14.74
C LYS A 421 13.46 -10.90 -15.26
N LEU A 422 13.32 -10.76 -16.59
CA LEU A 422 12.42 -9.77 -17.17
C LEU A 422 10.97 -10.03 -16.75
N ALA A 423 10.51 -11.28 -16.81
CA ALA A 423 9.16 -11.66 -16.41
C ALA A 423 8.89 -11.33 -14.93
N GLU A 424 9.84 -11.60 -14.04
CA GLU A 424 9.72 -11.23 -12.63
C GLU A 424 9.61 -9.70 -12.45
N ILE A 425 10.49 -8.91 -13.08
CA ILE A 425 10.46 -7.44 -12.99
C ILE A 425 9.12 -6.89 -13.50
N VAL A 426 8.68 -7.34 -14.67
CA VAL A 426 7.41 -6.90 -15.28
C VAL A 426 6.21 -7.32 -14.43
N THR A 427 6.24 -8.53 -13.86
CA THR A 427 5.21 -8.98 -12.93
C THR A 427 5.19 -8.12 -11.67
N THR A 428 6.34 -7.76 -11.10
CA THR A 428 6.41 -6.85 -9.95
C THR A 428 5.77 -5.50 -10.29
N ILE A 429 6.10 -4.91 -11.44
CA ILE A 429 5.51 -3.62 -11.85
C ILE A 429 3.98 -3.73 -11.95
N ILE A 430 3.47 -4.73 -12.66
CA ILE A 430 2.02 -4.93 -12.86
C ILE A 430 1.32 -5.21 -11.52
N PHE A 431 1.92 -6.06 -10.68
CA PHE A 431 1.38 -6.40 -9.37
C PHE A 431 1.35 -5.19 -8.42
N THR A 432 2.41 -4.37 -8.40
CA THR A 432 2.47 -3.15 -7.59
C THR A 432 1.40 -2.15 -8.03
N CYS A 433 1.25 -1.96 -9.35
CA CYS A 433 0.32 -0.96 -9.89
C CYS A 433 -1.16 -1.35 -9.76
N GLY A 434 -1.48 -2.63 -9.84
CA GLY A 434 -2.86 -3.13 -9.72
C GLY A 434 -3.14 -3.72 -8.33
N PRO A 435 -2.88 -5.02 -8.11
CA PRO A 435 -3.15 -5.73 -6.86
C PRO A 435 -2.69 -5.04 -5.58
N MET A 436 -1.41 -4.66 -5.47
CA MET A 436 -0.85 -4.09 -4.23
C MET A 436 -1.45 -2.72 -3.95
N HIS A 437 -1.45 -1.81 -4.92
CA HIS A 437 -2.09 -0.50 -4.77
C HIS A 437 -3.56 -0.64 -4.39
N SER A 438 -4.32 -1.51 -5.06
CA SER A 438 -5.73 -1.72 -4.74
C SER A 438 -5.94 -2.23 -3.30
N ALA A 439 -5.05 -3.12 -2.84
CA ALA A 439 -5.08 -3.70 -1.51
C ALA A 439 -4.79 -2.70 -0.38
N VAL A 440 -4.01 -1.64 -0.65
CA VAL A 440 -3.64 -0.64 0.38
C VAL A 440 -4.40 0.68 0.25
N ASN A 441 -4.91 1.00 -0.95
CA ASN A 441 -5.68 2.22 -1.21
C ASN A 441 -7.15 2.05 -0.81
N TYR A 442 -7.83 1.04 -1.34
CA TYR A 442 -9.29 0.99 -1.21
C TYR A 442 -9.81 0.54 0.15
N THR A 443 -8.97 -0.13 0.92
CA THR A 443 -9.20 -0.42 2.33
C THR A 443 -9.13 0.83 3.21
N GLN A 444 -8.63 1.96 2.71
CA GLN A 444 -8.61 3.22 3.48
C GLN A 444 -10.02 3.61 3.94
N TYR A 445 -11.04 3.46 3.10
CA TYR A 445 -12.40 3.77 3.54
C TYR A 445 -12.87 2.85 4.66
N ASP A 446 -12.72 1.54 4.47
CA ASP A 446 -13.25 0.53 5.40
C ASP A 446 -12.59 0.53 6.79
N TYR A 447 -11.35 1.03 6.89
CA TYR A 447 -10.57 1.00 8.13
C TYR A 447 -10.15 2.37 8.64
N MET A 448 -9.89 3.33 7.77
CA MET A 448 -9.29 4.61 8.15
C MET A 448 -10.30 5.76 8.13
N ALA A 449 -11.41 5.66 7.38
CA ALA A 449 -12.41 6.74 7.37
C ALA A 449 -13.08 6.92 8.74
N PHE A 450 -13.30 5.82 9.48
CA PHE A 450 -13.75 5.86 10.87
C PHE A 450 -12.57 6.15 11.80
N SER A 451 -12.36 7.43 12.12
CA SER A 451 -11.13 7.88 12.79
C SER A 451 -10.94 7.36 14.21
N ALA A 452 -11.99 6.86 14.87
CA ALA A 452 -11.83 6.17 16.16
C ALA A 452 -11.20 4.77 16.02
N ASN A 453 -11.20 4.16 14.82
CA ASN A 453 -10.41 2.95 14.56
C ASN A 453 -8.96 3.27 14.23
N MET A 454 -8.71 4.19 13.28
CA MET A 454 -7.37 4.45 12.76
C MET A 454 -7.12 5.95 12.52
N PRO A 455 -6.88 6.72 13.59
CA PRO A 455 -6.65 8.16 13.49
C PRO A 455 -5.31 8.47 12.81
N LEU A 456 -5.27 9.51 11.96
CA LEU A 456 -4.05 9.89 11.25
C LEU A 456 -3.01 10.64 12.11
N ALA A 457 -3.39 11.06 13.31
CA ALA A 457 -2.51 11.69 14.30
C ALA A 457 -3.05 11.51 15.71
N ALA A 458 -2.17 11.53 16.71
CA ALA A 458 -2.54 11.71 18.11
C ALA A 458 -2.59 13.20 18.45
N TYR A 459 -3.57 13.62 19.27
CA TYR A 459 -3.82 15.02 19.66
C TYR A 459 -3.53 15.34 21.14
N SER A 460 -3.08 14.32 21.88
CA SER A 460 -2.49 14.44 23.21
C SER A 460 -1.19 13.64 23.26
N ASP A 461 -0.32 13.94 24.23
CA ASP A 461 0.97 13.26 24.35
C ASP A 461 0.78 11.77 24.68
N PRO A 462 1.15 10.83 23.77
CA PRO A 462 1.00 9.40 24.02
C PRO A 462 1.87 8.90 25.18
N ASN A 463 2.87 9.67 25.61
CA ASN A 463 3.73 9.33 26.74
C ASN A 463 3.04 9.49 28.10
N VAL A 464 1.80 10.00 28.15
CA VAL A 464 1.00 10.00 29.38
C VAL A 464 0.92 8.60 30.02
N LEU A 465 0.89 7.56 29.17
CA LEU A 465 0.88 6.18 29.60
C LEU A 465 2.16 5.79 30.37
N GLN A 466 3.30 6.42 30.12
CA GLN A 466 4.57 6.10 30.80
C GLN A 466 4.55 6.45 32.30
N SER A 467 3.59 7.23 32.76
CA SER A 467 3.38 7.46 34.19
C SER A 467 2.59 6.30 34.81
N GLU A 468 3.16 5.62 35.80
CA GLU A 468 2.47 4.55 36.55
C GLU A 468 1.17 5.04 37.22
N GLN A 469 1.10 6.34 37.53
CA GLN A 469 -0.05 6.98 38.16
C GLN A 469 -1.09 7.50 37.16
N ALA A 470 -0.86 7.35 35.84
CA ALA A 470 -1.81 7.79 34.84
C ALA A 470 -3.12 7.01 34.95
N GLU A 471 -4.21 7.73 35.18
CA GLU A 471 -5.58 7.23 35.07
C GLU A 471 -6.07 7.54 33.65
N ILE A 472 -6.27 6.49 32.86
CA ILE A 472 -6.80 6.62 31.49
C ILE A 472 -8.29 6.32 31.56
N THR A 473 -9.08 7.31 31.20
CA THR A 473 -10.54 7.20 31.06
C THR A 473 -10.92 7.40 29.59
N GLU A 474 -12.20 7.20 29.24
CA GLU A 474 -12.69 7.52 27.90
C GLU A 474 -12.40 8.98 27.50
N ALA A 475 -12.46 9.92 28.45
CA ALA A 475 -12.12 11.32 28.19
C ALA A 475 -10.65 11.52 27.79
N GLU A 476 -9.72 10.75 28.34
CA GLU A 476 -8.31 10.78 27.91
C GLU A 476 -8.10 10.15 26.53
N ILE A 477 -8.88 9.11 26.20
CA ILE A 477 -8.90 8.52 24.86
C ILE A 477 -9.42 9.53 23.84
N LEU A 478 -10.51 10.24 24.14
CA LEU A 478 -11.07 11.27 23.26
C LEU A 478 -10.10 12.44 23.03
N LYS A 479 -9.25 12.79 24.02
CA LYS A 479 -8.16 13.77 23.83
C LYS A 479 -7.06 13.27 22.89
N LEU A 480 -6.83 11.96 22.82
CA LEU A 480 -5.87 11.36 21.88
C LEU A 480 -6.41 11.41 20.44
N LEU A 481 -7.72 11.22 20.27
CA LEU A 481 -8.39 11.14 18.96
C LEU A 481 -8.55 12.51 18.27
N PRO A 482 -8.77 12.53 16.94
CA PRO A 482 -8.92 13.78 16.19
C PRO A 482 -10.17 14.56 16.58
N PRO A 483 -10.06 15.88 16.80
CA PRO A 483 -11.23 16.72 16.99
C PRO A 483 -12.10 16.69 15.72
N TYR A 484 -13.39 16.97 15.86
CA TYR A 484 -14.39 16.85 14.78
C TYR A 484 -13.93 17.35 13.41
N LYS A 485 -13.38 18.57 13.34
CA LYS A 485 -12.91 19.15 12.08
C LYS A 485 -11.88 18.26 11.38
N LYS A 486 -10.95 17.67 12.15
CA LYS A 486 -9.90 16.80 11.62
C LYS A 486 -10.43 15.41 11.28
N ALA A 487 -11.35 14.88 12.06
CA ALA A 487 -12.05 13.64 11.74
C ALA A 487 -12.86 13.75 10.44
N ALA A 488 -13.58 14.86 10.24
CA ALA A 488 -14.32 15.14 9.01
C ALA A 488 -13.40 15.38 7.79
N GLU A 489 -12.26 16.06 7.97
CA GLU A 489 -11.23 16.20 6.92
C GLU A 489 -10.59 14.85 6.56
N GLN A 490 -10.35 13.97 7.54
CA GLN A 490 -9.87 12.59 7.35
C GLN A 490 -10.89 11.75 6.57
N LEU A 491 -12.16 11.73 6.98
CA LEU A 491 -13.24 11.07 6.22
C LEU A 491 -13.29 11.57 4.77
N SER A 492 -13.26 12.90 4.59
CA SER A 492 -13.34 13.53 3.27
C SER A 492 -12.23 13.05 2.34
N ILE A 493 -10.97 13.07 2.79
CA ILE A 493 -9.86 12.69 1.93
C ILE A 493 -9.86 11.19 1.63
N LEU A 494 -10.10 10.34 2.64
CA LEU A 494 -10.08 8.89 2.46
C LEU A 494 -11.24 8.38 1.60
N PHE A 495 -12.39 9.06 1.65
CA PHE A 495 -13.47 8.81 0.70
C PHE A 495 -13.07 9.17 -0.73
N ILE A 496 -12.49 10.35 -0.95
CA ILE A 496 -12.04 10.79 -2.29
C ILE A 496 -11.01 9.83 -2.89
N LEU A 497 -10.12 9.27 -2.07
CA LEU A 497 -9.10 8.32 -2.51
C LEU A 497 -9.66 6.91 -2.77
N SER A 498 -10.85 6.59 -2.24
CA SER A 498 -11.43 5.24 -2.32
C SER A 498 -12.66 5.12 -3.22
N ALA A 499 -13.31 6.23 -3.56
CA ALA A 499 -14.66 6.23 -4.15
C ALA A 499 -14.74 5.73 -5.60
N TYR A 500 -13.63 5.74 -6.35
CA TYR A 500 -13.68 5.49 -7.79
C TYR A 500 -12.67 4.45 -8.27
N ARG A 501 -13.12 3.64 -9.25
CA ARG A 501 -12.35 2.64 -9.97
C ARG A 501 -12.53 2.85 -11.47
N PHE A 502 -11.45 3.18 -12.17
CA PHE A 502 -11.53 3.50 -13.58
C PHE A 502 -11.74 2.27 -14.47
N ASP A 503 -11.03 1.18 -14.18
CA ASP A 503 -11.07 -0.06 -14.94
C ASP A 503 -10.96 -1.29 -14.02
N GLN A 504 -10.57 -2.43 -14.57
CA GLN A 504 -10.47 -3.69 -13.86
C GLN A 504 -9.27 -4.49 -14.37
N LEU A 505 -8.57 -5.16 -13.46
CA LEU A 505 -7.41 -5.99 -13.75
C LEU A 505 -7.71 -7.01 -14.86
N GLY A 506 -6.89 -7.01 -15.91
CA GLY A 506 -7.02 -7.93 -17.05
C GLY A 506 -8.09 -7.53 -18.08
N SER A 507 -8.70 -6.35 -17.93
CA SER A 507 -9.60 -5.76 -18.92
C SER A 507 -8.95 -4.55 -19.61
N TYR A 508 -8.55 -4.70 -20.88
CA TYR A 508 -7.71 -3.71 -21.57
C TYR A 508 -8.43 -2.84 -22.61
N ASP A 509 -9.66 -3.19 -23.03
CA ASP A 509 -10.33 -2.51 -24.14
C ASP A 509 -10.59 -1.02 -23.90
N LYS A 510 -10.93 -0.63 -22.65
CA LYS A 510 -11.11 0.80 -22.30
C LYS A 510 -9.82 1.59 -22.52
N THR A 511 -8.67 0.98 -22.22
CA THR A 511 -7.37 1.63 -22.41
C THR A 511 -6.92 1.63 -23.85
N TYR A 512 -7.07 0.51 -24.55
CA TYR A 512 -6.69 0.44 -25.95
C TYR A 512 -7.58 1.35 -26.83
N GLY A 513 -8.87 1.45 -26.51
CA GLY A 513 -9.78 2.34 -27.22
C GLY A 513 -9.44 3.81 -27.04
N GLU A 514 -9.12 4.24 -25.80
CA GLU A 514 -8.79 5.64 -25.52
C GLU A 514 -7.38 6.05 -25.97
N LEU A 515 -6.40 5.14 -26.00
CA LEU A 515 -5.00 5.46 -26.34
C LEU A 515 -4.63 5.15 -27.79
N TYR A 516 -5.20 4.11 -28.40
CA TYR A 516 -4.79 3.61 -29.71
C TYR A 516 -5.91 3.63 -30.75
N ASP A 517 -7.11 4.10 -30.40
CA ASP A 517 -8.32 4.03 -31.25
C ASP A 517 -8.52 2.61 -31.81
N SER A 518 -8.32 1.61 -30.94
CA SER A 518 -8.31 0.19 -31.31
C SER A 518 -8.73 -0.69 -30.14
N THR A 519 -9.01 -1.96 -30.40
CA THR A 519 -9.23 -2.95 -29.33
C THR A 519 -7.94 -3.72 -29.06
N PHE A 520 -7.85 -4.37 -27.89
CA PHE A 520 -6.71 -5.23 -27.59
C PHE A 520 -6.57 -6.33 -28.66
N ASP A 521 -7.69 -6.96 -29.01
CA ASP A 521 -7.72 -8.02 -30.02
C ASP A 521 -7.27 -7.56 -31.41
N ALA A 522 -7.62 -6.34 -31.81
CA ALA A 522 -7.21 -5.79 -33.09
C ALA A 522 -5.71 -5.49 -33.14
N VAL A 523 -5.12 -5.00 -32.04
CA VAL A 523 -3.68 -4.75 -31.94
C VAL A 523 -2.89 -6.06 -32.01
N PHE A 524 -3.39 -7.12 -31.37
CA PHE A 524 -2.72 -8.42 -31.31
C PHE A 524 -3.26 -9.45 -32.31
N ALA A 525 -4.01 -9.01 -33.32
CA ALA A 525 -4.61 -9.90 -34.31
C ALA A 525 -3.53 -10.75 -35.01
N GLY A 526 -3.75 -12.06 -35.07
CA GLY A 526 -2.78 -13.01 -35.66
C GLY A 526 -1.69 -13.51 -34.72
N THR A 527 -1.69 -13.07 -33.46
CA THR A 527 -0.79 -13.57 -32.40
C THR A 527 -1.55 -14.44 -31.39
N PRO A 528 -0.88 -15.29 -30.60
CA PRO A 528 -1.53 -16.05 -29.52
C PRO A 528 -1.88 -15.18 -28.29
N VAL A 529 -1.54 -13.89 -28.27
CA VAL A 529 -1.67 -13.01 -27.10
C VAL A 529 -3.13 -12.84 -26.66
N THR A 530 -4.09 -12.83 -27.59
CA THR A 530 -5.52 -12.75 -27.25
C THR A 530 -6.01 -13.99 -26.50
N LEU A 531 -5.48 -15.17 -26.84
CA LEU A 531 -5.72 -16.41 -26.11
C LEU A 531 -5.03 -16.40 -24.74
N MET A 532 -3.82 -15.85 -24.65
CA MET A 532 -3.11 -15.67 -23.37
C MET A 532 -3.88 -14.74 -22.43
N LEU A 533 -4.44 -13.65 -22.93
CA LEU A 533 -5.31 -12.75 -22.16
C LEU A 533 -6.59 -13.45 -21.71
N SER A 534 -7.23 -14.21 -22.61
CA SER A 534 -8.42 -15.00 -22.26
C SER A 534 -8.13 -15.99 -21.13
N LYS A 535 -6.95 -16.63 -21.17
CA LYS A 535 -6.48 -17.54 -20.12
C LYS A 535 -6.22 -16.79 -18.80
N LEU A 536 -5.61 -15.60 -18.83
CA LEU A 536 -5.47 -14.74 -17.65
C LEU A 536 -6.83 -14.41 -17.05
N GLN A 537 -7.78 -13.93 -17.85
CA GLN A 537 -9.13 -13.56 -17.41
C GLN A 537 -9.87 -14.74 -16.77
N GLN A 538 -9.74 -15.94 -17.34
CA GLN A 538 -10.28 -17.16 -16.72
C GLN A 538 -9.63 -17.47 -15.36
N LYS A 539 -8.31 -17.34 -15.24
CA LYS A 539 -7.61 -17.53 -13.96
C LYS A 539 -8.05 -16.50 -12.92
N LEU A 540 -8.19 -15.23 -13.31
CA LEU A 540 -8.69 -14.16 -12.44
C LEU A 540 -10.13 -14.47 -11.98
N TYR A 541 -11.00 -14.91 -12.89
CA TYR A 541 -12.35 -15.34 -12.54
C TYR A 541 -12.36 -16.48 -11.51
N LEU A 542 -11.54 -17.52 -11.72
CA LEU A 542 -11.42 -18.65 -10.78
C LEU A 542 -10.84 -18.22 -9.43
N ALA A 543 -9.84 -17.32 -9.44
CA ALA A 543 -9.27 -16.74 -8.23
C ALA A 543 -10.35 -16.00 -7.43
N GLU A 544 -11.20 -15.20 -8.09
CA GLU A 544 -12.30 -14.50 -7.43
C GLU A 544 -13.33 -15.45 -6.81
N GLN A 545 -13.66 -16.55 -7.48
CA GLN A 545 -14.55 -17.57 -6.92
C GLN A 545 -13.94 -18.18 -5.65
N ARG A 546 -12.64 -18.50 -5.67
CA ARG A 546 -11.91 -19.00 -4.50
C ARG A 546 -11.89 -17.99 -3.35
N MET A 547 -11.66 -16.71 -3.63
CA MET A 547 -11.72 -15.63 -2.63
C MET A 547 -13.13 -15.48 -2.06
N THR A 548 -14.15 -15.54 -2.91
CA THR A 548 -15.56 -15.48 -2.48
C THR A 548 -15.92 -16.63 -1.55
N GLU A 549 -15.47 -17.86 -1.85
CA GLU A 549 -15.67 -19.00 -0.97
C GLU A 549 -14.92 -18.85 0.35
N ARG A 550 -13.64 -18.43 0.31
CA ARG A 550 -12.86 -18.12 1.53
C ARG A 550 -13.56 -17.08 2.40
N ASN A 551 -14.10 -16.02 1.80
CA ASN A 551 -14.80 -14.95 2.53
C ASN A 551 -16.08 -15.42 3.23
N ARG A 552 -16.68 -16.56 2.88
CA ARG A 552 -17.80 -17.15 3.63
C ARG A 552 -17.35 -17.77 4.97
N GLY A 553 -16.10 -18.20 5.05
CA GLY A 553 -15.51 -18.79 6.26
C GLY A 553 -14.69 -17.81 7.11
N ARG A 554 -14.28 -16.67 6.54
CA ARG A 554 -13.54 -15.63 7.27
C ARG A 554 -14.47 -14.84 8.18
N VAL A 555 -13.98 -14.46 9.36
CA VAL A 555 -14.69 -13.54 10.28
C VAL A 555 -14.86 -12.17 9.62
N THR A 556 -13.79 -11.68 8.99
CA THR A 556 -13.80 -10.45 8.19
C THR A 556 -13.55 -10.81 6.73
N ALA A 557 -14.50 -10.52 5.86
CA ALA A 557 -14.32 -10.73 4.42
C ALA A 557 -13.20 -9.82 3.89
N TYR A 558 -12.27 -10.38 3.13
CA TYR A 558 -11.21 -9.62 2.47
C TYR A 558 -11.52 -9.49 0.98
N ASN A 559 -11.93 -8.29 0.57
CA ASN A 559 -12.36 -8.01 -0.81
C ASN A 559 -11.32 -7.24 -1.63
N ALA A 560 -10.27 -6.72 -1.00
CA ALA A 560 -9.36 -5.76 -1.62
C ALA A 560 -8.52 -6.33 -2.78
N MET A 561 -8.43 -7.66 -2.88
CA MET A 561 -7.76 -8.37 -3.97
C MET A 561 -8.72 -9.16 -4.88
N LYS A 562 -10.04 -8.98 -4.76
CA LYS A 562 -10.96 -9.57 -5.75
C LYS A 562 -10.70 -8.93 -7.12
N PRO A 563 -10.40 -9.71 -8.18
CA PRO A 563 -10.11 -9.16 -9.51
C PRO A 563 -11.14 -8.16 -10.04
N SER A 564 -12.42 -8.31 -9.73
CA SER A 564 -13.50 -7.33 -10.04
C SER A 564 -13.35 -5.97 -9.37
N LEU A 565 -12.55 -5.87 -8.31
CA LEU A 565 -12.30 -4.66 -7.51
C LEU A 565 -10.85 -4.17 -7.59
N VAL A 566 -9.98 -4.87 -8.32
CA VAL A 566 -8.58 -4.49 -8.53
C VAL A 566 -8.46 -3.73 -9.85
N LEU A 567 -7.77 -2.60 -9.84
CA LEU A 567 -7.50 -1.81 -11.06
C LEU A 567 -6.34 -2.38 -11.89
N ASN A 568 -6.24 -1.99 -13.17
CA ASN A 568 -5.00 -2.25 -13.91
C ASN A 568 -3.85 -1.35 -13.43
N SER A 569 -4.13 -0.10 -13.05
CA SER A 569 -3.12 0.91 -12.73
C SER A 569 -3.44 1.75 -11.49
N ILE A 570 -2.44 2.48 -11.03
CA ILE A 570 -2.55 3.49 -9.99
C ILE A 570 -3.22 4.73 -10.58
N SER A 571 -4.53 4.85 -10.36
CA SER A 571 -5.34 5.90 -10.98
C SER A 571 -6.19 6.72 -10.02
N ILE A 572 -5.91 6.75 -8.71
CA ILE A 572 -6.69 7.57 -7.76
C ILE A 572 -5.85 8.21 -6.67
#